data_AF-A0A2M7KXU8-F1
#
_entry.id   AF-A0A2M7KXU8-F1
#
_cell.length_a   1.000
_cell.length_b   1.000
_cell.length_c   1.000
_cell.angle_alpha   90.00
_cell.angle_beta   90.00
_cell.angle_gamma   90.00
#
_symmetry.space_group_name_H-M   'P 1'
#
loop_
_entity.id
_entity.type
_entity.pdbx_description
1 polymer ?
#
loop_
_entity_poly.entity_id
_entity_poly.type
_entity_poly.pdbx_seq_one_letter_code
_entity_poly.pdbx_strand_id
1 'polypeptide(L)'
;MLLLFAALTYPTLSLLTKTNDFNPPFGWTLDGAAHLEREYPADADAIRWLQTAPYGVIVEATTPDASYSDYAHISTYTGLPTVLGWPMHEGQWRGGYTEQGTRMDDIQRLYETSDWNTAQAVLSQYQVRYVYVGTLERVAYRVNETKFQRFLHPVYQNGNVTIYEVP
;
A
#
# COMPACT_ATOMS: atom_id res chain seq x y z
N MET A 1 -15.69 -12.16 -39.83
CA MET A 1 -16.86 -11.48 -39.20
C MET A 1 -17.32 -12.18 -37.90
N LEU A 2 -17.53 -13.50 -37.86
CA LEU A 2 -17.97 -14.21 -36.64
C LEU A 2 -17.10 -13.96 -35.38
N LEU A 3 -15.77 -13.99 -35.53
CA LEU A 3 -14.82 -13.72 -34.44
C LEU A 3 -14.96 -12.31 -33.84
N LEU A 4 -15.25 -11.30 -34.68
CA LEU A 4 -15.44 -9.92 -34.20
C LEU A 4 -16.73 -9.80 -33.39
N PHE A 5 -17.82 -10.42 -33.85
CA PHE A 5 -19.07 -10.46 -33.09
C PHE A 5 -18.91 -11.19 -31.75
N ALA A 6 -18.23 -12.34 -31.74
CA ALA A 6 -17.95 -13.06 -30.50
C ALA A 6 -17.10 -12.23 -29.53
N ALA A 7 -16.05 -11.56 -30.02
CA ALA A 7 -15.18 -10.71 -29.21
C ALA A 7 -15.89 -9.49 -28.61
N LEU A 8 -16.93 -8.96 -29.27
CA LEU A 8 -17.69 -7.80 -28.80
C LEU A 8 -18.77 -8.15 -27.76
N THR A 9 -19.11 -9.42 -27.56
CA THR A 9 -20.13 -9.82 -26.57
C THR A 9 -19.75 -9.42 -25.15
N TYR A 10 -18.50 -9.64 -24.74
CA TYR A 10 -18.04 -9.27 -23.40
C TYR A 10 -18.07 -7.75 -23.14
N PRO A 11 -17.43 -6.88 -23.94
CA PRO A 11 -17.46 -5.44 -23.67
C PRO A 11 -18.88 -4.88 -23.76
N THR A 12 -19.73 -5.36 -24.66
CA THR A 12 -21.11 -4.86 -24.77
C THR A 12 -21.97 -5.23 -23.56
N LEU A 13 -21.87 -6.46 -23.07
CA LEU A 13 -22.67 -6.93 -21.92
C LEU A 13 -22.11 -6.48 -20.57
N SER A 14 -20.79 -6.37 -20.44
CA SER A 14 -20.15 -5.99 -19.17
C SER A 14 -20.09 -4.49 -18.93
N LEU A 15 -20.16 -3.65 -19.98
CA LEU A 15 -20.02 -2.20 -19.86
C LEU A 15 -21.01 -1.60 -18.86
N LEU A 16 -22.29 -1.97 -18.97
CA LEU A 16 -23.34 -1.47 -18.08
C LEU A 16 -23.08 -1.89 -16.62
N THR A 17 -22.79 -3.17 -16.38
CA THR A 17 -22.49 -3.65 -15.02
C THR A 17 -21.23 -3.01 -14.43
N LYS A 18 -20.18 -2.81 -15.24
CA LYS A 18 -18.90 -2.23 -14.78
C LYS A 18 -18.96 -0.73 -14.56
N THR A 19 -19.89 -0.03 -15.21
CA THR A 19 -20.08 1.42 -15.07
C THR A 19 -21.23 1.76 -14.12
N ASN A 20 -21.88 0.77 -13.51
CA ASN A 20 -23.12 0.94 -12.76
C ASN A 20 -24.18 1.71 -13.57
N ASP A 21 -24.41 1.28 -14.81
CA ASP A 21 -25.29 1.95 -15.79
C ASP A 21 -24.92 3.43 -16.04
N PHE A 22 -23.63 3.76 -15.99
CA PHE A 22 -23.14 5.14 -16.01
C PHE A 22 -23.82 6.02 -14.95
N ASN A 23 -24.13 5.44 -13.80
CA ASN A 23 -24.73 6.14 -12.67
C ASN A 23 -23.90 5.89 -11.41
N PRO A 24 -22.69 6.45 -11.31
CA PRO A 24 -21.81 6.21 -10.18
C PRO A 24 -22.46 6.71 -8.88
N PRO A 25 -22.47 5.91 -7.80
CA PRO A 25 -23.17 6.24 -6.55
C PRO A 25 -22.64 7.51 -5.86
N PHE A 26 -21.40 7.91 -6.17
CA PHE A 26 -20.73 9.06 -5.59
C PHE A 26 -20.53 10.21 -6.59
N GLY A 27 -21.24 10.19 -7.71
CA GLY A 27 -21.09 11.17 -8.78
C GLY A 27 -19.87 10.94 -9.67
N TRP A 28 -19.71 11.82 -10.65
CA TRP A 28 -18.64 11.74 -11.65
C TRP A 28 -17.39 12.46 -11.17
N THR A 29 -16.24 11.79 -11.28
CA THR A 29 -14.93 12.40 -11.03
C THR A 29 -13.85 11.72 -11.86
N LEU A 30 -12.81 12.47 -12.22
CA LEU A 30 -11.57 11.94 -12.79
C LEU A 30 -10.49 11.73 -11.73
N ASP A 31 -10.75 12.14 -10.49
CA ASP A 31 -9.86 11.93 -9.36
C ASP A 31 -9.98 10.48 -8.87
N GLY A 32 -9.00 9.66 -9.22
CA GLY A 32 -8.92 8.26 -8.80
C GLY A 32 -8.71 8.08 -7.29
N ALA A 33 -8.22 9.12 -6.59
CA ALA A 33 -8.01 9.08 -5.14
C ALA A 33 -9.26 9.50 -4.34
N ALA A 34 -10.29 10.05 -4.99
CA ALA A 34 -11.48 10.60 -4.32
C ALA A 34 -12.24 9.59 -3.43
N HIS A 35 -12.06 8.30 -3.67
CA HIS A 35 -12.62 7.22 -2.85
C HIS A 35 -11.94 7.11 -1.47
N LEU A 36 -10.64 7.41 -1.36
CA LEU A 36 -9.90 7.33 -0.10
C LEU A 36 -10.50 8.23 0.97
N GLU A 37 -10.93 9.44 0.60
CA GLU A 37 -11.58 10.37 1.54
C GLU A 37 -12.84 9.79 2.19
N ARG A 38 -13.52 8.87 1.49
CA ARG A 38 -14.77 8.26 1.97
C ARG A 38 -14.51 6.98 2.74
N GLU A 39 -13.61 6.14 2.24
CA GLU A 39 -13.43 4.78 2.75
C GLU A 39 -12.27 4.66 3.73
N TYR A 40 -11.24 5.49 3.56
CA TYR A 40 -10.01 5.52 4.35
C TYR A 40 -9.60 6.96 4.72
N PRO A 41 -10.45 7.75 5.40
CA PRO A 41 -10.18 9.17 5.63
C PRO A 41 -8.87 9.43 6.42
N ALA A 42 -8.53 8.56 7.37
CA ALA A 42 -7.27 8.66 8.10
C ALA A 42 -6.04 8.40 7.22
N ASP A 43 -6.14 7.45 6.28
CA ASP A 43 -5.08 7.17 5.30
C ASP A 43 -4.99 8.33 4.29
N ALA A 44 -6.11 8.92 3.87
CA ALA A 44 -6.14 10.08 2.98
C ALA A 44 -5.43 11.30 3.59
N ASP A 45 -5.69 11.60 4.88
CA ASP A 45 -4.96 12.64 5.62
C ASP A 45 -3.46 12.31 5.74
N ALA A 46 -3.11 11.05 6.00
CA ALA A 46 -1.72 10.61 6.11
C ALA A 46 -0.96 10.71 4.78
N ILE A 47 -1.62 10.36 3.67
CA ILE A 47 -1.12 10.51 2.30
C ILE A 47 -0.86 11.99 2.00
N ARG A 48 -1.80 12.89 2.33
CA ARG A 48 -1.59 14.34 2.17
C ARG A 48 -0.37 14.84 2.94
N TRP A 49 -0.19 14.35 4.17
CA TRP A 49 0.99 14.71 4.95
C TRP A 49 2.28 14.21 4.27
N LEU A 50 2.31 12.93 3.86
CA LEU A 50 3.46 12.31 3.18
C LEU A 50 3.81 12.98 1.84
N GLN A 51 2.83 13.48 1.08
CA GLN A 51 3.07 14.24 -0.15
C GLN A 51 3.86 15.54 0.07
N THR A 52 3.83 16.09 1.29
CA THR A 52 4.60 17.27 1.69
C THR A 52 5.88 16.92 2.46
N ALA A 53 6.03 15.66 2.86
CA ALA A 53 7.18 15.19 3.61
C ALA A 53 8.43 15.08 2.70
N PRO A 54 9.64 15.14 3.28
CA PRO A 54 10.86 14.85 2.55
C PRO A 54 10.81 13.48 1.83
N TYR A 55 11.45 13.39 0.66
CA TYR A 55 11.54 12.12 -0.06
C TYR A 55 12.18 11.02 0.79
N GLY A 56 11.64 9.81 0.70
CA GLY A 56 12.17 8.63 1.38
C GLY A 56 11.35 7.36 1.10
N VAL A 57 11.94 6.20 1.39
CA VAL A 57 11.27 4.91 1.24
C VAL A 57 10.27 4.71 2.37
N ILE A 58 9.05 4.37 2.00
CA ILE A 58 7.99 3.95 2.92
C ILE A 58 8.06 2.43 3.07
N VAL A 59 7.82 1.92 4.28
CA VAL A 59 7.38 0.55 4.45
C VAL A 59 5.90 0.56 4.85
N GLU A 60 5.10 -0.18 4.11
CA GLU A 60 3.66 -0.40 4.29
C GLU A 60 3.38 -1.90 4.12
N ALA A 61 2.19 -2.35 4.48
CA ALA A 61 1.85 -3.76 4.44
C ALA A 61 1.79 -4.33 3.02
N THR A 62 2.17 -5.60 2.90
CA THR A 62 1.98 -6.40 1.69
C THR A 62 1.81 -7.89 2.02
N THR A 63 0.98 -8.57 1.24
CA THR A 63 0.70 -10.01 1.38
C THR A 63 0.88 -10.73 0.04
N PRO A 64 1.00 -12.07 0.01
CA PRO A 64 1.09 -12.82 -1.25
C PRO A 64 -0.10 -12.60 -2.19
N ASP A 65 -1.27 -12.31 -1.62
CA ASP A 65 -2.55 -12.08 -2.30
C ASP A 65 -2.89 -10.58 -2.48
N ALA A 66 -1.92 -9.68 -2.32
CA ALA A 66 -2.14 -8.23 -2.41
C ALA A 66 -2.63 -7.71 -3.78
N SER A 67 -2.65 -8.56 -4.80
CA SER A 67 -3.04 -8.15 -6.15
C SER A 67 -4.51 -7.78 -6.24
N TYR A 68 -4.83 -6.63 -6.85
CA TYR A 68 -6.20 -6.10 -6.95
C TYR A 68 -6.88 -5.87 -5.60
N SER A 69 -6.11 -5.44 -4.60
CA SER A 69 -6.57 -5.07 -3.26
C SER A 69 -6.11 -3.66 -2.90
N ASP A 70 -6.39 -3.21 -1.68
CA ASP A 70 -6.00 -1.87 -1.21
C ASP A 70 -4.55 -1.78 -0.69
N TYR A 71 -3.80 -2.89 -0.66
CA TYR A 71 -2.37 -2.84 -0.32
C TYR A 71 -1.59 -1.98 -1.32
N ALA A 72 -0.45 -1.43 -0.89
CA ALA A 72 0.37 -0.49 -1.64
C ALA A 72 -0.28 0.89 -1.91
N HIS A 73 -1.44 1.19 -1.32
CA HIS A 73 -2.11 2.46 -1.55
C HIS A 73 -1.31 3.67 -1.03
N ILE A 74 -0.47 3.54 0.01
CA ILE A 74 0.23 4.69 0.57
C ILE A 74 1.29 5.14 -0.41
N SER A 75 2.17 4.26 -0.89
CA SER A 75 3.14 4.61 -1.94
C SER A 75 2.47 5.03 -3.25
N THR A 76 1.39 4.36 -3.65
CA THR A 76 0.66 4.69 -4.89
C THR A 76 0.17 6.14 -4.91
N TYR A 77 -0.42 6.62 -3.81
CA TYR A 77 -1.01 7.97 -3.77
C TYR A 77 -0.06 9.05 -3.25
N THR A 78 1.04 8.69 -2.59
CA THR A 78 2.07 9.66 -2.17
C THR A 78 3.12 9.92 -3.25
N GLY A 79 3.35 8.96 -4.15
CA GLY A 79 4.44 9.00 -5.11
C GLY A 79 5.82 8.67 -4.50
N LEU A 80 5.87 8.29 -3.22
CA LEU A 80 7.08 7.84 -2.54
C LEU A 80 7.32 6.35 -2.82
N PRO A 81 8.57 5.89 -2.93
CA PRO A 81 8.86 4.48 -3.15
C PRO A 81 8.51 3.64 -1.92
N THR A 82 8.06 2.40 -2.12
CA THR A 82 7.88 1.40 -1.06
C THR A 82 8.90 0.26 -1.17
N VAL A 83 9.13 -0.45 -0.05
CA VAL A 83 9.98 -1.65 -0.03
C VAL A 83 9.47 -2.71 -1.01
N LEU A 84 8.17 -2.99 -1.00
CA LEU A 84 7.52 -3.91 -1.91
C LEU A 84 6.03 -3.57 -2.04
N GLY A 85 5.57 -3.32 -3.27
CA GLY A 85 4.15 -3.16 -3.60
C GLY A 85 3.45 -4.50 -3.72
N TRP A 86 2.86 -4.82 -4.88
CA TRP A 86 2.18 -6.11 -5.10
C TRP A 86 3.16 -7.21 -5.54
N PRO A 87 3.47 -8.22 -4.69
CA PRO A 87 4.55 -9.17 -4.99
C PRO A 87 4.32 -9.95 -6.28
N MET A 88 3.09 -10.40 -6.54
CA MET A 88 2.77 -11.15 -7.75
C MET A 88 2.94 -10.30 -9.03
N HIS A 89 2.46 -9.05 -9.03
CA HIS A 89 2.58 -8.15 -10.18
C HIS A 89 4.01 -7.67 -10.42
N GLU A 90 4.74 -7.30 -9.36
CA GLU A 90 6.16 -6.99 -9.45
C GLU A 90 6.94 -8.16 -10.06
N GLY A 91 6.56 -9.40 -9.72
CA GLY A 91 7.24 -10.60 -10.19
C GLY A 91 6.94 -10.86 -11.66
N GLN A 92 5.66 -10.74 -12.04
CA GLN A 92 5.22 -10.89 -13.42
C GLN A 92 5.91 -9.87 -14.34
N TRP A 93 6.04 -8.62 -13.91
CA TRP A 93 6.62 -7.55 -14.74
C TRP A 93 8.15 -7.56 -14.77
N ARG A 94 8.80 -8.12 -13.75
CA ARG A 94 10.27 -8.21 -13.66
C ARG A 94 10.83 -9.56 -14.15
N GLY A 95 9.98 -10.45 -14.67
CA GLY A 95 10.41 -11.74 -15.21
C GLY A 95 10.72 -12.81 -14.16
N GLY A 96 10.26 -12.61 -12.91
CA GLY A 96 10.46 -13.54 -11.81
C GLY A 96 10.56 -12.84 -10.45
N TYR A 97 10.82 -13.64 -9.41
CA TYR A 97 10.84 -13.19 -8.01
C TYR A 97 12.26 -12.99 -7.46
N THR A 98 13.30 -13.28 -8.24
CA THR A 98 14.71 -13.18 -7.82
C THR A 98 15.04 -11.78 -7.30
N GLU A 99 14.62 -10.74 -8.01
CA GLU A 99 14.87 -9.34 -7.61
C GLU A 99 14.07 -8.91 -6.39
N GLN A 100 12.92 -9.55 -6.11
CA GLN A 100 12.14 -9.27 -4.89
C GLN A 100 12.84 -9.84 -3.66
N GLY A 101 13.46 -11.01 -3.79
CA GLY A 101 14.17 -11.67 -2.70
C GLY A 101 13.27 -11.89 -1.49
N THR A 102 13.76 -11.50 -0.31
CA THR A 102 13.10 -11.71 0.99
C THR A 102 12.22 -10.54 1.43
N ARG A 103 12.01 -9.53 0.58
CA ARG A 103 11.33 -8.27 0.96
C ARG A 103 10.00 -8.48 1.67
N MET A 104 9.16 -9.38 1.18
CA MET A 104 7.87 -9.66 1.80
C MET A 104 8.02 -10.22 3.23
N ASP A 105 8.90 -11.21 3.41
CA ASP A 105 9.18 -11.81 4.71
C ASP A 105 9.83 -10.80 5.67
N ASP A 106 10.69 -9.93 5.16
CA ASP A 106 11.35 -8.89 5.94
C ASP A 106 10.36 -7.81 6.40
N ILE A 107 9.40 -7.42 5.55
CA ILE A 107 8.31 -6.50 5.93
C ILE A 107 7.48 -7.12 7.05
N GLN A 108 7.04 -8.38 6.91
CA GLN A 108 6.32 -9.08 7.96
C GLN A 108 7.14 -9.12 9.26
N ARG A 109 8.41 -9.52 9.15
CA ARG A 109 9.32 -9.59 10.30
C ARG A 109 9.49 -8.24 11.00
N LEU A 110 9.59 -7.15 10.24
CA LEU A 110 9.66 -5.79 10.77
C LEU A 110 8.41 -5.44 11.59
N TYR A 111 7.21 -5.74 11.09
CA TYR A 111 5.98 -5.45 11.82
C TYR A 111 5.81 -6.33 13.06
N GLU A 112 6.14 -7.62 12.99
CA GLU A 112 5.84 -8.59 14.06
C GLU A 112 6.91 -8.72 15.15
N THR A 113 8.19 -8.46 14.83
CA THR A 113 9.28 -8.63 15.81
C THR A 113 9.09 -7.72 17.02
N SER A 114 9.54 -8.16 18.19
CA SER A 114 9.69 -7.31 19.39
C SER A 114 11.12 -6.81 19.60
N ASP A 115 12.10 -7.42 18.91
CA ASP A 115 13.51 -7.06 19.01
C ASP A 115 13.85 -5.87 18.10
N TRP A 116 14.42 -4.83 18.70
CA TRP A 116 14.81 -3.62 17.98
C TRP A 116 15.94 -3.87 17.00
N ASN A 117 16.95 -4.69 17.34
CA ASN A 117 18.08 -4.93 16.43
C ASN A 117 17.61 -5.59 15.14
N THR A 118 16.67 -6.54 15.26
CA THR A 118 16.00 -7.16 14.11
C THR A 118 15.24 -6.14 13.27
N ALA A 119 14.44 -5.26 13.90
CA ALA A 119 13.71 -4.22 13.18
C ALA A 119 14.66 -3.24 12.47
N GLN A 120 15.68 -2.75 13.19
CA GLN A 120 16.69 -1.82 12.68
C GLN A 120 17.46 -2.40 11.50
N ALA A 121 17.78 -3.69 11.51
CA ALA A 121 18.44 -4.35 10.38
C ALA A 121 17.59 -4.28 9.10
N VAL A 122 16.29 -4.55 9.20
CA VAL A 122 15.36 -4.44 8.06
C VAL A 122 15.22 -2.99 7.59
N LEU A 123 15.02 -2.05 8.52
CA LEU A 123 14.90 -0.62 8.20
C LEU A 123 16.15 -0.11 7.46
N SER A 124 17.34 -0.52 7.92
CA SER A 124 18.62 -0.12 7.32
C SER A 124 18.84 -0.78 5.96
N GLN A 125 18.51 -2.06 5.81
CA GLN A 125 18.66 -2.82 4.57
C GLN A 125 17.91 -2.17 3.40
N TYR A 126 16.73 -1.64 3.66
CA TYR A 126 15.89 -1.00 2.63
C TYR A 126 15.92 0.53 2.66
N GLN A 127 16.78 1.12 3.50
CA GLN A 127 16.90 2.57 3.67
C GLN A 127 15.53 3.23 3.93
N VAL A 128 14.71 2.58 4.76
CA VAL A 128 13.37 3.03 5.11
C VAL A 128 13.48 4.36 5.83
N ARG A 129 12.72 5.34 5.37
CA ARG A 129 12.55 6.63 6.05
C ARG A 129 11.26 6.68 6.85
N TYR A 130 10.18 6.08 6.33
CA TYR A 130 8.87 6.13 6.96
C TYR A 130 8.31 4.73 7.20
N VAL A 131 7.96 4.43 8.46
CA VAL A 131 7.18 3.25 8.82
C VAL A 131 5.72 3.68 8.95
N TYR A 132 4.89 3.18 8.04
CA TYR A 132 3.45 3.41 8.08
C TYR A 132 2.77 2.35 8.95
N VAL A 133 1.85 2.75 9.84
CA VAL A 133 1.06 1.80 10.62
C VAL A 133 -0.41 2.23 10.62
N GLY A 134 -1.21 1.60 9.76
CA GLY A 134 -2.64 1.83 9.59
C GLY A 134 -3.48 0.56 9.76
N THR A 135 -4.65 0.55 9.11
CA THR A 135 -5.59 -0.58 9.20
C THR A 135 -5.00 -1.85 8.56
N LEU A 136 -4.43 -1.72 7.36
CA LEU A 136 -3.94 -2.87 6.60
C LEU A 136 -2.76 -3.57 7.27
N GLU A 137 -1.85 -2.83 7.90
CA GLU A 137 -0.74 -3.43 8.68
C GLU A 137 -1.26 -4.28 9.84
N ARG A 138 -2.30 -3.80 10.54
CA ARG A 138 -2.88 -4.51 11.69
C ARG A 138 -3.76 -5.69 11.30
N VAL A 139 -4.27 -5.70 10.06
CA VAL A 139 -4.99 -6.85 9.49
C VAL A 139 -3.99 -7.90 9.00
N ALA A 140 -2.93 -7.47 8.31
CA ALA A 140 -1.94 -8.36 7.73
C ALA A 140 -1.05 -9.04 8.78
N TYR A 141 -0.71 -8.34 9.86
CA TYR A 141 0.34 -8.77 10.79
C TYR A 141 -0.07 -8.63 12.26
N ARG A 142 0.61 -9.40 13.13
CA ARG A 142 0.57 -9.16 14.59
C ARG A 142 1.50 -8.01 14.96
N VAL A 143 1.12 -6.80 14.58
CA VAL A 143 1.97 -5.60 14.71
C VAL A 143 2.40 -5.38 16.17
N ASN A 144 3.72 -5.29 16.37
CA ASN A 144 4.32 -4.89 17.64
C ASN A 144 4.85 -3.46 17.53
N GLU A 145 4.03 -2.47 17.91
CA GLU A 145 4.39 -1.05 17.80
C GLU A 145 5.31 -0.57 18.92
N THR A 146 5.42 -1.30 20.04
CA THR A 146 6.20 -0.88 21.22
C THR A 146 7.64 -0.53 20.89
N LYS A 147 8.25 -1.27 19.95
CA LYS A 147 9.61 -0.99 19.47
C LYS A 147 9.68 0.32 18.68
N PHE A 148 8.71 0.60 17.81
CA PHE A 148 8.67 1.83 17.03
C PHE A 148 8.46 3.04 17.94
N GLN A 149 7.51 2.94 18.88
CA GLN A 149 7.25 4.00 19.86
C GLN A 149 8.45 4.33 20.74
N ARG A 150 9.31 3.33 21.01
CA ARG A 150 10.50 3.51 21.86
C ARG A 150 11.70 4.08 21.12
N PHE A 151 11.89 3.70 19.85
CA PHE A 151 13.14 3.94 19.12
C PHE A 151 12.99 4.86 17.90
N LEU A 152 11.77 5.12 17.43
CA LEU A 152 11.48 5.99 16.29
C LEU A 152 10.69 7.22 16.72
N HIS A 153 10.71 8.25 15.87
CA HIS A 153 9.97 9.49 16.13
C HIS A 153 8.62 9.47 15.40
N PRO A 154 7.48 9.52 16.10
CA PRO A 154 6.19 9.68 15.44
C PRO A 154 6.09 11.09 14.85
N VAL A 155 5.98 11.16 13.53
CA VAL A 155 5.93 12.43 12.76
C VAL A 155 4.52 12.80 12.32
N TYR A 156 3.60 11.83 12.34
CA TYR A 156 2.18 12.03 12.07
C TYR A 156 1.35 11.00 12.85
N GLN A 157 0.21 11.45 13.40
CA GLN A 157 -0.76 10.60 14.09
C GLN A 157 -2.17 11.14 13.85
N ASN A 158 -3.07 10.27 13.38
CA ASN A 158 -4.48 10.58 13.23
C ASN A 158 -5.32 9.29 13.29
N GLY A 159 -6.25 9.22 14.23
CA GLY A 159 -7.09 8.03 14.42
C GLY A 159 -6.25 6.78 14.68
N ASN A 160 -6.36 5.79 13.79
CA ASN A 160 -5.59 4.55 13.83
C ASN A 160 -4.31 4.59 12.99
N VAL A 161 -4.00 5.70 12.33
CA VAL A 161 -2.79 5.84 11.52
C VAL A 161 -1.69 6.50 12.32
N THR A 162 -0.50 5.91 12.30
CA THR A 162 0.74 6.52 12.80
C THR A 162 1.84 6.35 11.77
N ILE A 163 2.59 7.42 11.52
CA ILE A 163 3.81 7.38 10.71
C ILE A 163 4.99 7.67 11.63
N TYR A 164 5.95 6.75 11.63
CA TYR A 164 7.23 6.93 12.32
C TYR A 164 8.32 7.28 11.31
N GLU A 165 9.14 8.28 11.61
CA GLU A 165 10.35 8.59 10.84
C GLU A 165 11.55 7.84 11.43
N VAL A 166 12.34 7.24 10.54
CA VAL A 166 13.61 6.58 10.84
C VAL A 166 14.74 7.62 10.78
N PRO A 167 15.56 7.75 11.84
CA PRO A 167 16.62 8.75 11.92
C PRO A 167 17.83 8.44 11.02
#